data_AF-A0A0C2MHQ2-F1
#
_entry.id   AF-A0A0C2MHQ2-F1
#
_cell.length_a   1.000
_cell.length_b   1.000
_cell.length_c   1.000
_cell.angle_alpha   90.00
_cell.angle_beta   90.00
_cell.angle_gamma   90.00
#
_symmetry.space_group_name_H-M   'P 1'
#
loop_
_entity.id
_entity.type
_entity.pdbx_description
1 polymer ?
#
loop_
_entity_poly.entity_id
_entity_poly.type
_entity_poly.pdbx_seq_one_letter_code
_entity_poly.pdbx_strand_id
1 'polypeptide(L)'
;MTRPIPVARNDPDVKDERVSYIGWYNSVPITIRYSNLIFVDESPFHLHIMRSHSPSRIRTSPNSIIRSSRSPILTMIIATSSINIVHCEAIYTTVTGLVYQEFLRKVHEVLGDGDYTIVMGNVPIHHSNQDFYDSLEYRVKYLPPYSPFINPCEEVFSQLENSVRRNGPISGNVDLTQRMIAACSEITTANLKNYFLHSESFFQRCLNLEDIASE
;
A
#
# COMPACT_ATOMS: atom_id res chain seq x y z
N MET A 1 -25.02 -3.31 -16.32
CA MET A 1 -24.51 -1.91 -16.39
C MET A 1 -23.57 -1.74 -15.21
N THR A 2 -22.27 -1.62 -15.46
CA THR A 2 -21.27 -1.36 -14.42
C THR A 2 -21.45 0.09 -13.94
N ARG A 3 -21.77 0.27 -12.66
CA ARG A 3 -21.87 1.60 -12.06
C ARG A 3 -20.48 2.26 -12.04
N PRO A 4 -20.38 3.60 -12.16
CA PRO A 4 -19.10 4.29 -11.99
C PRO A 4 -18.46 3.93 -10.64
N ILE A 5 -17.13 3.78 -10.61
CA ILE A 5 -16.34 3.39 -9.44
C ILE A 5 -16.72 4.16 -8.15
N PRO A 6 -17.00 5.49 -8.17
CA PRO A 6 -17.43 6.22 -6.97
C PRO A 6 -18.80 5.78 -6.43
N VAL A 7 -19.71 5.30 -7.29
CA VAL A 7 -21.07 4.90 -6.92
C VAL A 7 -21.07 3.53 -6.27
N ALA A 8 -20.25 2.59 -6.76
CA ALA A 8 -20.19 1.23 -6.23
C ALA A 8 -19.55 1.13 -4.82
N ARG A 9 -18.73 2.13 -4.42
CA ARG A 9 -18.05 2.15 -3.12
C ARG A 9 -18.98 2.08 -1.91
N ASN A 10 -20.18 2.65 -2.03
CA ASN A 10 -21.18 2.72 -0.96
C ASN A 10 -22.39 1.81 -1.26
N ASP A 11 -22.27 0.89 -2.21
CA ASP A 11 -23.29 -0.12 -2.45
C ASP A 11 -23.47 -0.98 -1.17
N PRO A 12 -24.71 -1.39 -0.83
CA PRO A 12 -25.00 -2.15 0.39
C PRO A 12 -24.11 -3.39 0.55
N ASP A 13 -23.91 -4.16 -0.53
CA ASP A 13 -23.09 -5.37 -0.51
C ASP A 13 -21.63 -5.08 -0.10
N VAL A 14 -21.04 -3.99 -0.61
CA VAL A 14 -19.68 -3.57 -0.24
C VAL A 14 -19.60 -3.15 1.23
N LYS A 15 -20.66 -2.51 1.76
CA LYS A 15 -20.72 -2.16 3.18
C LYS A 15 -20.82 -3.41 4.06
N ASP A 16 -21.62 -4.40 3.66
CA ASP A 16 -21.74 -5.67 4.38
C ASP A 16 -20.43 -6.46 4.37
N GLU A 17 -19.68 -6.42 3.26
CA GLU A 17 -18.32 -6.97 3.18
C GLU A 17 -17.37 -6.27 4.15
N ARG A 18 -17.45 -4.93 4.30
CA ARG A 18 -16.67 -4.19 5.31
C ARG A 18 -17.02 -4.61 6.72
N VAL A 19 -18.30 -4.75 7.05
CA VAL A 19 -18.75 -5.23 8.36
C VAL A 19 -18.19 -6.62 8.65
N SER A 20 -18.28 -7.53 7.67
CA SER A 20 -17.77 -8.89 7.78
C SER A 20 -16.25 -8.93 7.97
N TYR A 21 -15.51 -8.11 7.22
CA TYR A 21 -14.07 -7.97 7.36
C TYR A 21 -13.68 -7.44 8.76
N ILE A 22 -14.35 -6.37 9.23
CA ILE A 22 -14.07 -5.78 10.54
C ILE A 22 -14.44 -6.75 11.66
N GLY A 23 -15.53 -7.51 11.52
CA GLY A 23 -15.90 -8.57 12.46
C GLY A 23 -14.80 -9.63 12.58
N TRP A 24 -14.27 -10.08 11.44
CA TRP A 24 -13.11 -10.99 11.42
C TRP A 24 -11.87 -10.35 12.07
N TYR A 25 -11.51 -9.14 11.67
CA TYR A 25 -10.33 -8.44 12.19
C TYR A 25 -10.41 -8.25 13.72
N ASN A 26 -11.62 -7.95 14.23
CA ASN A 26 -11.88 -7.80 15.65
C ASN A 26 -11.89 -9.13 16.42
N SER A 27 -12.16 -10.25 15.75
CA SER A 27 -12.05 -11.58 16.36
C SER A 27 -10.61 -12.03 16.61
N VAL A 28 -9.63 -11.43 15.91
CA VAL A 28 -8.21 -11.69 16.12
C VAL A 28 -7.73 -10.96 17.39
N PRO A 29 -7.04 -11.65 18.34
CA PRO A 29 -6.48 -11.02 19.53
C PRO A 29 -5.56 -9.86 19.18
N ILE A 30 -5.62 -8.77 19.95
CA ILE A 30 -4.89 -7.51 19.66
C ILE A 30 -3.38 -7.70 19.49
N THR A 31 -2.77 -8.61 20.25
CA THR A 31 -1.34 -8.92 20.14
C THR A 31 -1.02 -9.53 18.78
N ILE A 32 -1.77 -10.57 18.39
CA ILE A 32 -1.66 -11.25 17.09
C ILE A 32 -1.99 -10.31 15.94
N ARG A 33 -2.99 -9.44 16.10
CA ARG A 33 -3.38 -8.46 15.09
C ARG A 33 -2.21 -7.55 14.70
N TYR A 34 -1.46 -7.06 15.68
CA TYR A 34 -0.40 -6.10 15.44
C TYR A 34 0.93 -6.73 15.00
N SER A 35 1.18 -8.00 15.35
CA SER A 35 2.42 -8.69 14.97
C SER A 35 2.28 -9.65 13.79
N ASN A 36 1.11 -10.25 13.58
CA ASN A 36 0.94 -11.40 12.68
C ASN A 36 0.01 -11.12 11.48
N LEU A 37 -0.69 -9.98 11.45
CA LEU A 37 -1.35 -9.53 10.22
C LEU A 37 -0.35 -8.71 9.40
N ILE A 38 -0.01 -9.23 8.22
CA ILE A 38 0.96 -8.63 7.32
C ILE A 38 0.19 -8.05 6.15
N PHE A 39 0.09 -6.73 6.12
CA PHE A 39 -0.55 -6.01 5.03
C PHE A 39 0.43 -5.88 3.88
N VAL A 40 0.00 -6.32 2.69
CA VAL A 40 0.79 -6.25 1.46
C VAL A 40 0.02 -5.48 0.42
N ASP A 41 0.68 -4.50 -0.17
CA ASP A 41 0.11 -3.67 -1.23
C ASP A 41 1.20 -3.08 -2.11
N GLU A 42 0.79 -2.52 -3.24
CA GLU A 42 1.65 -1.88 -4.22
C GLU A 42 1.19 -0.47 -4.58
N SER A 43 2.14 0.44 -4.75
CA SER A 43 1.85 1.80 -5.21
C SER A 43 2.80 2.26 -6.31
N PRO A 44 2.27 2.77 -7.45
CA PRO A 44 3.08 3.33 -8.53
C PRO A 44 3.56 4.74 -8.18
N PHE A 45 4.88 4.93 -8.16
CA PHE A 45 5.52 6.22 -7.96
C PHE A 45 5.70 6.95 -9.29
N HIS A 46 4.84 7.94 -9.51
CA HIS A 46 4.89 8.78 -10.70
C HIS A 46 5.91 9.91 -10.56
N LEU A 47 7.06 9.77 -11.21
CA LEU A 47 8.14 10.76 -11.27
C LEU A 47 7.69 12.18 -11.66
N HIS A 48 6.64 12.31 -12.48
CA HIS A 48 6.17 13.60 -12.99
C HIS A 48 5.28 14.39 -12.01
N ILE A 49 4.70 13.71 -11.00
CA ILE A 49 3.81 14.32 -9.99
C ILE A 49 4.60 14.89 -8.81
N MET A 50 5.83 14.41 -8.59
CA MET A 50 6.71 14.86 -7.50
C MET A 50 7.43 16.19 -7.78
N ARG A 51 6.75 17.15 -8.42
CA ARG A 51 7.27 18.52 -8.54
C ARG A 51 7.25 19.20 -7.17
N SER A 52 8.42 19.61 -6.71
CA SER A 52 8.56 20.53 -5.58
C SER A 52 7.82 21.84 -5.91
N HIS A 53 6.75 22.15 -5.18
CA HIS A 53 6.25 23.53 -5.11
C HIS A 53 7.24 24.39 -4.32
N SER A 54 8.34 24.77 -4.98
CA SER A 54 9.19 25.86 -4.50
C SER A 54 8.51 27.18 -4.91
N PRO A 55 8.20 28.09 -3.97
CA PRO A 55 7.79 29.44 -4.34
C PRO A 55 8.96 30.10 -5.08
N SER A 56 8.79 30.35 -6.37
CA SER A 56 9.81 31.00 -7.19
C SER A 56 9.99 32.45 -6.76
N ARG A 57 11.06 32.76 -6.02
CA ARG A 57 11.56 34.13 -5.92
C ARG A 57 12.38 34.45 -7.18
N ILE A 58 11.72 35.18 -8.10
CA ILE A 58 12.30 36.20 -9.00
C ILE A 58 13.24 35.72 -10.14
N ARG A 59 12.70 35.83 -11.37
CA ARG A 59 13.34 36.08 -12.69
C ARG A 59 14.72 35.47 -12.98
N THR A 60 14.73 34.37 -13.73
CA THR A 60 15.56 34.22 -14.94
C THR A 60 14.91 33.18 -15.87
N SER A 61 14.97 33.43 -17.18
CA SER A 61 14.18 32.80 -18.23
C SER A 61 14.40 31.28 -18.40
N PRO A 62 13.39 30.54 -18.89
CA PRO A 62 13.34 29.09 -18.81
C PRO A 62 14.08 28.44 -19.98
N ASN A 63 15.18 27.74 -19.69
CA ASN A 63 15.52 26.59 -20.54
C ASN A 63 14.57 25.47 -20.13
N SER A 64 13.46 25.36 -20.86
CA SER A 64 12.59 24.20 -20.81
C SER A 64 13.37 23.00 -21.36
N ILE A 65 14.10 22.32 -20.49
CA ILE A 65 14.52 20.95 -20.79
C ILE A 65 13.21 20.17 -20.87
N ILE A 66 12.78 19.88 -22.09
CA ILE A 66 11.71 18.94 -22.40
C ILE A 66 12.21 17.59 -21.89
N ARG A 67 11.93 17.27 -20.62
CA ARG A 67 12.24 15.97 -20.03
C ARG A 67 11.10 15.04 -20.39
N SER A 68 11.38 14.19 -21.38
CA SER A 68 10.65 13.01 -21.85
C SER A 68 9.43 12.60 -21.01
N SER A 69 8.27 12.52 -21.67
CA SER A 69 7.00 11.99 -21.15
C SER A 69 6.99 10.47 -20.91
N ARG A 70 8.17 9.83 -20.77
CA ARG A 70 8.35 8.37 -20.67
C ARG A 70 9.27 7.96 -19.52
N SER A 71 9.21 8.67 -18.39
CA SER A 71 9.81 8.17 -17.16
C SER A 71 9.16 6.83 -16.80
N PRO A 72 9.92 5.72 -16.66
CA PRO A 72 9.37 4.43 -16.25
C PRO A 72 8.60 4.58 -14.93
N ILE A 73 7.43 3.95 -14.83
CA ILE A 73 6.67 3.88 -13.58
C ILE A 73 7.44 2.91 -12.68
N LEU A 74 7.99 3.43 -11.58
CA LEU A 74 8.54 2.59 -10.52
C LEU A 74 7.38 2.25 -9.59
N THR A 75 7.13 0.97 -9.36
CA THR A 75 6.12 0.53 -8.38
C THR A 75 6.84 0.03 -7.14
N MET A 76 6.39 0.43 -5.96
CA MET A 76 6.89 -0.11 -4.71
C MET A 76 5.88 -1.10 -4.16
N ILE A 77 6.34 -2.30 -3.82
CA ILE A 77 5.55 -3.31 -3.10
C ILE A 77 6.07 -3.34 -1.67
N ILE A 78 5.17 -3.33 -0.69
CA ILE A 78 5.52 -3.33 0.73
C ILE A 78 4.71 -4.40 1.44
N ALA A 79 5.37 -5.12 2.35
CA ALA A 79 4.75 -5.96 3.37
C ALA A 79 5.04 -5.35 4.75
N THR A 80 4.00 -5.04 5.52
CA THR A 80 4.16 -4.42 6.85
C THR A 80 3.20 -4.99 7.88
N SER A 81 3.68 -5.08 9.12
CA SER A 81 2.85 -5.23 10.32
C SER A 81 2.72 -3.87 11.03
N SER A 82 2.07 -3.84 12.19
CA SER A 82 2.07 -2.64 13.05
C SER A 82 3.42 -2.41 13.74
N ILE A 83 4.34 -3.38 13.68
CA ILE A 83 5.62 -3.36 14.40
C ILE A 83 6.74 -2.89 13.47
N ASN A 84 6.78 -3.40 12.25
CA ASN A 84 7.85 -3.16 11.29
C ASN A 84 7.38 -3.38 9.84
N ILE A 85 8.09 -2.77 8.90
CA ILE A 85 8.11 -3.23 7.52
C ILE A 85 8.86 -4.57 7.50
N VAL A 86 8.21 -5.61 7.00
CA VAL A 86 8.76 -6.96 6.87
C VAL A 86 9.64 -7.04 5.63
N HIS A 87 9.13 -6.54 4.51
CA HIS A 87 9.86 -6.52 3.24
C HIS A 87 9.36 -5.37 2.36
N CYS A 88 10.23 -4.83 1.52
CA CYS A 88 9.83 -3.86 0.49
C CYS A 88 10.72 -4.02 -0.75
N GLU A 89 10.14 -3.81 -1.94
CA GLU A 89 10.85 -3.96 -3.20
C GLU A 89 10.38 -2.95 -4.24
N ALA A 90 11.34 -2.29 -4.89
CA ALA A 90 11.08 -1.35 -5.97
C ALA A 90 11.15 -2.08 -7.33
N ILE A 91 10.03 -2.11 -8.03
CA ILE A 91 9.83 -2.82 -9.30
C ILE A 91 9.76 -1.82 -10.46
N TYR A 92 10.68 -1.94 -11.42
CA TYR A 92 10.74 -1.07 -12.61
C TYR A 92 9.86 -1.52 -13.78
N THR A 93 9.17 -2.65 -13.61
CA THR A 93 8.27 -3.23 -14.60
C THR A 93 6.84 -3.20 -14.10
N THR A 94 5.89 -3.60 -14.94
CA THR A 94 4.54 -3.92 -14.47
C THR A 94 4.62 -5.01 -13.41
N VAL A 95 3.96 -4.82 -12.28
CA VAL A 95 3.76 -5.86 -11.29
C VAL A 95 2.85 -6.90 -11.91
N THR A 96 3.36 -8.12 -12.10
CA THR A 96 2.59 -9.27 -12.60
C THR A 96 2.34 -10.24 -11.46
N GLY A 97 1.43 -11.19 -11.65
CA GLY A 97 1.19 -12.24 -10.66
C GLY A 97 2.46 -12.98 -10.25
N LEU A 98 3.39 -13.23 -11.18
CA LEU A 98 4.67 -13.87 -10.89
C LEU A 98 5.58 -12.98 -10.02
N VAL A 99 5.68 -11.67 -10.33
CA VAL A 99 6.46 -10.73 -9.52
C VAL A 99 5.92 -10.69 -8.09
N TYR A 100 4.60 -10.69 -7.95
CA TYR A 100 3.94 -10.66 -6.65
C TYR A 100 4.14 -11.97 -5.87
N GLN A 101 4.12 -13.12 -6.54
CA GLN A 101 4.43 -14.42 -5.93
C GLN A 101 5.87 -14.48 -5.42
N GLU A 102 6.85 -14.03 -6.21
CA GLU A 102 8.25 -13.96 -5.75
C GLU A 102 8.41 -13.01 -4.56
N PHE A 103 7.70 -11.88 -4.56
CA PHE A 103 7.68 -10.97 -3.42
C PHE A 103 7.16 -11.66 -2.14
N LEU A 104 6.06 -12.40 -2.23
CA LEU A 104 5.51 -13.15 -1.10
C LEU A 104 6.43 -14.28 -0.62
N ARG A 105 7.21 -14.91 -1.51
CA ARG A 105 8.26 -15.86 -1.09
C ARG A 105 9.34 -15.18 -0.25
N LYS A 106 9.81 -14.00 -0.65
CA LYS A 106 10.78 -13.23 0.14
C LYS A 106 10.20 -12.79 1.50
N VAL A 107 8.91 -12.46 1.54
CA VAL A 107 8.20 -12.18 2.80
C VAL A 107 8.22 -13.40 3.71
N HIS A 108 7.94 -14.59 3.18
CA HIS A 108 8.02 -15.86 3.91
C HIS A 108 9.44 -16.16 4.40
N GLU A 109 10.47 -15.96 3.58
CA GLU A 109 11.88 -16.14 3.99
C GLU A 109 12.27 -15.26 5.19
N VAL A 110 11.71 -14.05 5.30
CA VAL A 110 11.96 -13.14 6.42
C VAL A 110 11.16 -13.52 7.67
N LEU A 111 9.90 -13.93 7.50
CA LEU A 111 9.01 -14.27 8.63
C LEU A 111 9.28 -15.67 9.20
N GLY A 112 9.61 -16.63 8.35
CA GLY A 112 9.78 -18.05 8.69
C GLY A 112 8.48 -18.71 9.15
N ASP A 113 8.61 -19.77 9.94
CA ASP A 113 7.47 -20.53 10.44
C ASP A 113 6.64 -19.70 11.43
N GLY A 114 5.31 -19.70 11.28
CA GLY A 114 4.40 -19.06 12.23
C GLY A 114 2.96 -18.94 11.73
N ASP A 115 2.03 -18.62 12.64
CA ASP A 115 0.63 -18.34 12.28
C ASP A 115 0.52 -16.87 11.83
N TYR A 116 0.81 -16.62 10.56
CA TYR A 116 0.67 -15.31 9.92
C TYR A 116 -0.54 -15.28 8.99
N THR A 117 -1.13 -14.09 8.84
CA THR A 117 -2.14 -13.84 7.80
C THR A 117 -1.69 -12.68 6.92
N ILE A 118 -1.58 -12.96 5.62
CA ILE A 118 -1.30 -11.96 4.59
C ILE A 118 -2.63 -11.27 4.24
N VAL A 119 -2.68 -9.95 4.39
CA VAL A 119 -3.84 -9.12 4.07
C VAL A 119 -3.55 -8.30 2.83
N MET A 120 -4.39 -8.40 1.79
CA MET A 120 -4.14 -7.76 0.49
C MET A 120 -5.41 -7.15 -0.12
N GLY A 121 -5.24 -6.24 -1.08
CA GLY A 121 -6.36 -5.74 -1.89
C GLY A 121 -7.09 -6.87 -2.64
N ASN A 122 -8.41 -6.72 -2.86
CA ASN A 122 -9.18 -7.67 -3.65
C ASN A 122 -9.10 -7.35 -5.16
N VAL A 123 -7.93 -7.54 -5.76
CA VAL A 123 -7.66 -7.22 -7.18
C VAL A 123 -7.23 -8.46 -7.96
N PRO A 124 -7.48 -8.54 -9.28
CA PRO A 124 -7.26 -9.77 -10.07
C PRO A 124 -5.83 -10.33 -9.99
N ILE A 125 -4.82 -9.46 -9.85
CA ILE A 125 -3.42 -9.88 -9.74
C ILE A 125 -3.16 -10.73 -8.49
N HIS A 126 -3.86 -10.47 -7.39
CA HIS A 126 -3.76 -11.25 -6.15
C HIS A 126 -4.51 -12.59 -6.22
N HIS A 127 -5.26 -12.84 -7.29
CA HIS A 127 -5.96 -14.10 -7.55
C HIS A 127 -5.35 -14.87 -8.74
N SER A 128 -4.20 -14.42 -9.24
CA SER A 128 -3.65 -14.87 -10.53
C SER A 128 -3.19 -16.32 -10.56
N ASN A 129 -2.96 -16.96 -9.40
CA ASN A 129 -2.51 -18.34 -9.30
C ASN A 129 -2.99 -18.98 -7.99
N GLN A 130 -4.17 -19.61 -8.02
CA GLN A 130 -4.77 -20.20 -6.84
C GLN A 130 -3.88 -21.29 -6.21
N ASP A 131 -3.22 -22.13 -7.03
CA ASP A 131 -2.34 -23.20 -6.54
C ASP A 131 -1.19 -22.65 -5.68
N PHE A 132 -0.64 -21.48 -6.05
CA PHE A 132 0.39 -20.82 -5.24
C PHE A 132 -0.15 -20.42 -3.87
N TYR A 133 -1.31 -19.76 -3.83
CA TYR A 133 -1.90 -19.27 -2.57
C TYR A 133 -2.40 -20.42 -1.70
N ASP A 134 -2.88 -21.51 -2.29
CA ASP A 134 -3.27 -22.73 -1.57
C ASP A 134 -2.04 -23.45 -0.99
N SER A 135 -0.87 -23.33 -1.63
CA SER A 135 0.41 -23.85 -1.14
C SER A 135 1.11 -22.94 -0.12
N LEU A 136 0.64 -21.70 0.03
CA LEU A 136 1.23 -20.75 0.97
C LEU A 136 0.89 -21.18 2.40
N GLU A 137 1.91 -21.29 3.26
CA GLU A 137 1.73 -21.73 4.65
C GLU A 137 0.94 -20.70 5.50
N TYR A 138 0.83 -19.47 5.01
CA TYR A 138 0.11 -18.39 5.67
C TYR A 138 -1.32 -18.28 5.17
N ARG A 139 -2.23 -17.89 6.06
CA ARG A 139 -3.60 -17.58 5.66
C ARG A 139 -3.61 -16.33 4.79
N VAL A 140 -4.53 -16.27 3.83
CA VAL A 140 -4.76 -15.07 3.01
C VAL A 140 -6.12 -14.47 3.35
N LYS A 141 -6.15 -13.15 3.56
CA LYS A 141 -7.37 -12.37 3.72
C LYS A 141 -7.37 -11.21 2.72
N TYR A 142 -8.50 -11.00 2.06
CA TYR A 142 -8.69 -9.86 1.17
C TYR A 142 -9.41 -8.71 1.87
N LEU A 143 -8.98 -7.49 1.56
CA LEU A 143 -9.68 -6.27 1.90
C LEU A 143 -11.00 -6.19 1.13
N PRO A 144 -12.08 -5.66 1.73
CA PRO A 144 -13.30 -5.33 1.03
C PRO A 144 -13.02 -4.43 -0.18
N PRO A 145 -13.73 -4.61 -1.30
CA PRO A 145 -13.62 -3.74 -2.47
C PRO A 145 -13.72 -2.25 -2.11
N TYR A 146 -12.98 -1.43 -2.84
CA TYR A 146 -13.01 0.04 -2.70
C TYR A 146 -12.75 0.53 -1.26
N SER A 147 -11.92 -0.17 -0.49
CA SER A 147 -11.67 0.17 0.93
C SER A 147 -10.18 0.41 1.25
N PRO A 148 -9.47 1.29 0.51
CA PRO A 148 -8.07 1.60 0.80
C PRO A 148 -7.88 2.27 2.16
N PHE A 149 -8.87 3.02 2.66
CA PHE A 149 -8.81 3.73 3.95
C PHE A 149 -8.72 2.82 5.19
N ILE A 150 -8.95 1.51 5.04
CA ILE A 150 -8.69 0.50 6.09
C ILE A 150 -7.42 -0.31 5.83
N ASN A 151 -6.60 0.12 4.86
CA ASN A 151 -5.30 -0.45 4.55
C ASN A 151 -4.18 0.46 5.09
N PRO A 152 -3.43 0.04 6.13
CA PRO A 152 -2.33 0.85 6.66
C PRO A 152 -1.18 1.08 5.67
N CYS A 153 -1.09 0.31 4.58
CA CYS A 153 -0.11 0.55 3.52
C CYS A 153 -0.29 1.93 2.84
N GLU A 154 -1.51 2.48 2.79
CA GLU A 154 -1.76 3.80 2.18
C GLU A 154 -1.00 4.92 2.89
N GLU A 155 -0.96 4.87 4.23
CA GLU A 155 -0.19 5.83 5.04
C GLU A 155 1.31 5.63 4.90
N VAL A 156 1.76 4.38 4.79
CA VAL A 156 3.16 4.05 4.50
C VAL A 156 3.57 4.67 3.17
N PHE A 157 2.80 4.45 2.10
CA PHE A 157 3.08 5.05 0.79
C PHE A 157 3.03 6.58 0.84
N SER A 158 2.05 7.16 1.54
CA SER A 158 1.95 8.60 1.74
C SER A 158 3.20 9.18 2.43
N GLN A 159 3.73 8.51 3.47
CA GLN A 159 4.97 8.93 4.12
C GLN A 159 6.18 8.82 3.17
N LEU A 160 6.28 7.72 2.41
CA LEU A 160 7.36 7.50 1.45
C LEU A 160 7.37 8.55 0.36
N GLU A 161 6.21 8.84 -0.24
CA GLU A 161 6.07 9.90 -1.24
C GLU A 161 6.51 11.26 -0.67
N ASN A 162 6.06 11.58 0.55
CA ASN A 162 6.44 12.82 1.19
C ASN A 162 7.94 12.89 1.48
N SER A 163 8.57 11.79 1.91
CA SER A 163 10.03 11.75 2.13
C SER A 163 10.81 11.96 0.83
N VAL A 164 10.43 11.25 -0.23
CA VAL A 164 11.04 11.38 -1.57
C VAL A 164 10.90 12.82 -2.09
N ARG A 165 9.71 13.43 -1.98
CA ARG A 165 9.45 14.82 -2.42
C ARG A 165 10.30 15.85 -1.67
N ARG A 166 10.53 15.66 -0.36
CA ARG A 166 11.32 16.59 0.46
C ARG A 166 12.80 16.59 0.12
N ASN A 167 13.32 15.50 -0.43
CA ASN A 167 14.74 15.36 -0.75
C ASN A 167 15.15 16.07 -2.06
N GLY A 168 14.25 16.82 -2.71
CA GLY A 168 14.53 17.62 -3.89
C GLY A 168 14.37 16.88 -5.22
N PRO A 169 14.87 17.44 -6.34
CA PRO A 169 14.67 16.88 -7.67
C PRO A 169 15.31 15.49 -7.82
N ILE A 170 14.54 14.57 -8.40
CA ILE A 170 14.97 13.19 -8.61
C ILE A 170 15.87 13.08 -9.85
N SER A 171 17.00 12.41 -9.69
CA SER A 171 18.02 12.19 -10.73
C SER A 171 17.98 10.77 -11.28
N GLY A 172 16.88 10.45 -11.96
CA GLY A 172 16.68 9.15 -12.59
C GLY A 172 16.27 8.03 -11.63
N ASN A 173 16.23 6.81 -12.16
CA ASN A 173 15.62 5.65 -11.51
C ASN A 173 16.41 5.14 -10.29
N VAL A 174 17.75 5.14 -10.38
CA VAL A 174 18.62 4.65 -9.28
C VAL A 174 18.47 5.54 -8.05
N ASP A 175 18.48 6.86 -8.23
CA ASP A 175 18.29 7.84 -7.17
C ASP A 175 16.89 7.72 -6.54
N LEU A 176 15.84 7.56 -7.35
CA LEU A 176 14.48 7.33 -6.84
C LEU A 176 14.44 6.09 -5.94
N THR A 177 14.93 4.95 -6.44
CA THR A 177 14.91 3.69 -5.69
C THR A 177 15.70 3.76 -4.39
N GLN A 178 16.88 4.38 -4.41
CA GLN A 178 17.66 4.61 -3.19
C GLN A 178 16.90 5.45 -2.17
N ARG A 179 16.24 6.52 -2.59
CA ARG A 179 15.43 7.37 -1.70
C ARG A 179 14.24 6.62 -1.13
N MET A 180 13.58 5.79 -1.92
CA MET A 180 12.43 5.02 -1.44
C MET A 180 12.85 3.96 -0.42
N ILE A 181 13.92 3.22 -0.69
CA ILE A 181 14.49 2.25 0.27
C ILE A 181 14.95 2.95 1.55
N ALA A 182 15.60 4.11 1.42
CA ALA A 182 16.00 4.92 2.57
C ALA A 182 14.78 5.39 3.37
N ALA A 183 13.73 5.87 2.70
CA ALA A 183 12.50 6.32 3.35
C ALA A 183 11.78 5.17 4.07
N CYS A 184 11.77 3.94 3.52
CA CYS A 184 11.26 2.76 4.24
C CYS A 184 12.01 2.53 5.56
N SER A 185 13.32 2.80 5.58
CA SER A 185 14.16 2.64 6.77
C SER A 185 13.94 3.74 7.82
N GLU A 186 13.32 4.88 7.44
CA GLU A 186 12.95 5.97 8.36
C GLU A 186 11.61 5.71 9.06
N ILE A 187 10.80 4.77 8.57
CA ILE A 187 9.49 4.45 9.15
C ILE A 187 9.70 3.70 10.46
N THR A 188 9.34 4.35 11.56
CA THR A 188 9.47 3.77 12.89
C THR A 188 8.28 2.90 13.25
N THR A 189 8.44 2.02 14.24
CA THR A 189 7.31 1.30 14.87
C THR A 189 6.22 2.23 15.38
N ALA A 190 6.58 3.43 15.87
CA ALA A 190 5.59 4.41 16.31
C ALA A 190 4.76 4.96 15.13
N ASN A 191 5.38 5.17 13.97
CA ASN A 191 4.66 5.53 12.75
C ASN A 191 3.69 4.44 12.34
N LEU A 192 4.15 3.19 12.26
CA LEU A 192 3.32 2.04 11.86
C LEU A 192 2.12 1.84 12.80
N LYS A 193 2.32 1.92 14.12
CA LYS A 193 1.21 1.88 15.08
C LYS A 193 0.17 2.97 14.81
N ASN A 194 0.61 4.19 14.52
CA ASN A 194 -0.30 5.29 14.20
C ASN A 194 -1.06 5.04 12.88
N TYR A 195 -0.44 4.41 11.88
CA TYR A 195 -1.09 4.08 10.60
C TYR A 195 -2.17 3.01 10.75
N PHE A 196 -1.91 2.00 11.58
CA PHE A 196 -2.92 1.01 11.93
C PHE A 196 -4.06 1.65 12.71
N LEU A 197 -3.78 2.48 13.72
CA LEU A 197 -4.81 3.20 14.47
C LEU A 197 -5.63 4.15 13.58
N HIS A 198 -4.99 4.79 12.60
CA HIS A 198 -5.69 5.62 11.61
C HIS A 198 -6.66 4.79 10.79
N SER A 199 -6.20 3.65 10.25
CA SER A 199 -7.06 2.72 9.49
C SER A 199 -8.23 2.20 10.33
N GLU A 200 -7.98 1.84 11.60
CA GLU A 200 -8.99 1.37 12.54
C GLU A 200 -10.01 2.45 12.92
N SER A 201 -9.65 3.74 12.84
CA SER A 201 -10.56 4.85 13.14
C SER A 201 -11.80 4.88 12.24
N PHE A 202 -11.72 4.28 11.05
CA PHE A 202 -12.84 4.17 10.12
C PHE A 202 -13.79 3.00 10.44
N PHE A 203 -13.41 2.08 11.33
CA PHE A 203 -14.17 0.85 11.55
C PHE A 203 -15.56 1.11 12.08
N GLN A 204 -15.72 2.02 13.04
CA GLN A 204 -17.04 2.30 13.61
C GLN A 204 -18.02 2.83 12.55
N ARG A 205 -17.54 3.68 11.63
CA ARG A 205 -18.35 4.21 10.52
C ARG A 205 -18.77 3.10 9.57
N CYS A 206 -17.87 2.16 9.28
CA CYS A 206 -18.19 0.98 8.47
C CYS A 206 -19.21 0.06 9.16
N LEU A 207 -19.07 -0.17 10.47
CA LEU A 207 -20.02 -0.95 11.27
C LEU A 207 -21.40 -0.30 11.33
N ASN A 208 -21.46 1.03 11.28
CA ASN A 208 -22.69 1.80 11.19
C ASN A 208 -23.28 1.84 9.76
N LEU A 209 -22.65 1.17 8.79
CA LEU A 209 -23.02 1.19 7.37
C LEU A 209 -23.05 2.62 6.78
N GLU A 210 -22.22 3.52 7.30
CA GLU A 210 -22.12 4.89 6.81
C GLU A 210 -21.50 4.95 5.40
N ASP A 211 -21.84 6.00 4.65
CA ASP A 211 -21.13 6.33 3.42
C ASP A 211 -19.72 6.84 3.75
N ILE A 212 -18.72 6.27 3.07
CA ILE A 212 -17.33 6.71 3.18
C ILE A 212 -16.95 7.41 1.88
N ALA A 213 -16.62 8.70 1.97
CA ALA A 213 -16.14 9.47 0.83
C ALA A 213 -14.83 8.86 0.28
N SER A 214 -14.59 9.02 -1.02
CA SER A 214 -13.24 8.86 -1.58
C SER A 214 -12.46 10.13 -1.24
N GLU A 215 -11.30 9.97 -0.61
CA GLU A 215 -10.32 11.06 -0.44
C GLU A 215 -9.65 11.43 -1.77
#